data_AF-A0A5F8GTF0-F1
#
_entry.id   AF-A0A5F8GTF0-F1
#
_cell.length_a   1.000
_cell.length_b   1.000
_cell.length_c   1.000
_cell.angle_alpha   90.00
_cell.angle_beta   90.00
_cell.angle_gamma   90.00
#
_symmetry.space_group_name_H-M   'P 1'
#
loop_
_entity.id
_entity.type
_entity.pdbx_description
1 polymer ?
#
loop_
_entity_poly.entity_id
_entity_poly.type
_entity_poly.pdbx_seq_one_letter_code
_entity_poly.pdbx_strand_id
1 'polypeptide(L)'
;IERGRFSKSKYITHVMVNKKDFLMVTTSGVLFVTKGTFGQLTCEWQYSFDEFTKEPFIIHGRRLRIEAKERVRSVFHTKEFGKIVNFKTAEDAKWILSKLEEVREFNPKL
;
A
#
# COMPACT_ATOMS: atom_id res chain seq x y z
N ILE A 1 -8.62 23.29 -12.07
CA ILE A 1 -8.69 22.13 -11.14
C ILE A 1 -8.07 20.94 -11.86
N GLU A 2 -6.82 20.62 -11.57
CA GLU A 2 -6.18 19.42 -12.13
C GLU A 2 -7.02 18.19 -11.76
N ARG A 3 -7.49 17.47 -12.77
CA ARG A 3 -8.10 16.15 -12.57
C ARG A 3 -6.98 15.18 -12.25
N GLY A 4 -6.55 15.16 -10.99
CA GLY A 4 -5.47 14.29 -10.53
C GLY A 4 -5.72 12.83 -10.89
N ARG A 5 -4.63 12.08 -11.11
CA ARG A 5 -4.54 10.65 -11.49
C ARG A 5 -5.43 9.71 -10.66
N PHE A 6 -5.98 10.18 -9.54
CA PHE A 6 -6.73 9.39 -8.55
C PHE A 6 -8.14 9.92 -8.24
N SER A 7 -8.72 10.82 -9.06
CA SER A 7 -10.11 11.33 -8.87
C SER A 7 -11.21 10.23 -8.86
N LYS A 8 -10.87 8.97 -9.17
CA LYS A 8 -11.74 7.80 -9.15
C LYS A 8 -11.41 6.76 -8.05
N SER A 9 -10.40 6.99 -7.21
CA SER A 9 -9.95 6.00 -6.22
C SER A 9 -10.90 6.01 -5.03
N LYS A 10 -11.66 4.93 -4.85
CA LYS A 10 -12.58 4.79 -3.71
C LYS A 10 -11.89 4.05 -2.59
N TYR A 11 -12.10 4.53 -1.37
CA TYR A 11 -11.68 3.85 -0.14
C TYR A 11 -12.37 2.48 -0.02
N ILE A 12 -11.61 1.47 0.42
CA ILE A 12 -12.13 0.12 0.68
C ILE A 12 -11.99 -0.19 2.15
N THR A 13 -10.76 -0.17 2.64
CA THR A 13 -10.46 -0.50 4.04
C THR A 13 -9.15 0.13 4.49
N HIS A 14 -8.88 0.10 5.78
CA HIS A 14 -7.56 0.38 6.33
C HIS A 14 -7.28 -0.51 7.53
N VAL A 15 -6.00 -0.65 7.85
CA VAL A 15 -5.54 -1.29 9.08
C VAL A 15 -4.49 -0.42 9.75
N MET A 16 -4.62 -0.26 11.06
CA MET A 16 -3.63 0.46 11.85
C MET A 16 -2.37 -0.38 12.00
N VAL A 17 -1.24 0.19 11.60
CA VAL A 17 0.10 -0.40 11.75
C VAL A 17 0.63 -0.04 13.14
N ASN A 18 0.35 1.17 13.60
CA ASN A 18 0.59 1.61 14.98
C ASN A 18 -0.44 2.69 15.37
N LYS A 19 -0.17 3.49 16.42
CA LYS A 19 -1.11 4.53 16.91
C LYS A 19 -1.36 5.67 15.92
N LYS A 20 -0.44 5.89 14.97
CA LYS A 20 -0.46 7.01 14.03
C LYS A 20 -0.53 6.54 12.58
N ASP A 21 0.08 5.41 12.29
CA ASP A 21 0.27 4.96 10.91
C ASP A 21 -0.74 3.88 10.57
N PHE A 22 -1.27 3.96 9.36
CA PHE A 22 -2.21 2.98 8.83
C PHE A 22 -1.97 2.75 7.33
N LEU A 23 -2.13 1.49 6.93
CA LEU A 23 -2.16 1.11 5.53
C LEU A 23 -3.60 1.16 5.05
N MET A 24 -3.86 1.96 4.02
CA MET A 24 -5.16 2.07 3.37
C MET A 24 -5.15 1.28 2.05
N VAL A 25 -6.24 0.57 1.80
CA VAL A 25 -6.52 -0.08 0.52
C VAL A 25 -7.64 0.70 -0.18
N THR A 26 -7.44 0.94 -1.47
CA THR A 26 -8.39 1.61 -2.35
C THR A 26 -8.65 0.76 -3.57
N THR A 27 -9.63 1.14 -4.39
CA THR A 27 -9.95 0.45 -5.65
C THR A 27 -8.81 0.46 -6.68
N SER A 28 -7.80 1.31 -6.51
CA SER A 28 -6.71 1.49 -7.48
C SER A 28 -5.32 1.16 -6.92
N GLY A 29 -5.20 0.90 -5.63
CA GLY A 29 -3.91 0.63 -4.99
C GLY A 29 -3.92 0.81 -3.49
N VAL A 30 -2.74 1.11 -2.94
CA VAL A 30 -2.51 1.25 -1.51
C VAL A 30 -1.86 2.60 -1.17
N LEU A 31 -2.16 3.09 0.02
CA LEU A 31 -1.52 4.28 0.59
C LEU A 31 -1.07 3.98 2.00
N PHE A 32 0.15 4.40 2.34
CA PHE A 32 0.61 4.40 3.72
C PHE A 32 0.51 5.81 4.27
N VAL A 33 -0.30 5.97 5.30
CA VAL A 33 -0.70 7.27 5.83
C VAL A 33 -0.29 7.38 7.29
N THR A 34 0.33 8.51 7.63
CA THR A 34 0.68 8.90 8.99
C THR A 34 -0.32 9.95 9.49
N LYS A 35 -0.89 9.74 10.67
CA LYS A 35 -1.65 10.74 11.41
C LYS A 35 -0.72 11.59 12.28
N GLY A 36 -0.59 12.85 11.92
CA GLY A 36 0.18 13.84 12.68
C GLY A 36 -0.50 14.26 13.99
N THR A 37 0.24 15.01 14.80
CA THR A 37 -0.15 15.38 16.17
C THR A 37 -1.45 16.17 16.25
N PHE A 38 -1.79 16.96 15.23
CA PHE A 38 -3.03 17.75 15.16
C PHE A 38 -4.10 17.09 14.26
N GLY A 39 -3.98 15.79 14.02
CA GLY A 39 -4.93 15.02 13.21
C GLY A 39 -4.76 15.17 11.70
N GLN A 40 -3.77 15.92 11.23
CA GLN A 40 -3.42 15.98 9.81
C GLN A 40 -3.02 14.59 9.30
N LEU A 41 -3.46 14.24 8.09
CA LEU A 41 -3.10 13.00 7.44
C LEU A 41 -2.06 13.28 6.36
N THR A 42 -0.92 12.58 6.44
CA THR A 42 0.16 12.68 5.48
C THR A 42 0.30 11.34 4.76
N CYS A 43 0.21 11.34 3.43
CA CYS A 43 0.54 10.16 2.62
C CYS A 43 2.06 10.08 2.48
N GLU A 44 2.68 9.09 3.14
CA GLU A 44 4.14 8.88 3.09
C GLU A 44 4.56 8.26 1.76
N TRP A 45 3.79 7.29 1.30
CA TRP A 45 3.96 6.67 -0.01
C TRP A 45 2.64 6.04 -0.45
N GLN A 46 2.54 5.84 -1.76
CA GLN A 46 1.43 5.19 -2.40
C GLN A 46 1.93 4.39 -3.60
N TYR A 47 1.24 3.29 -3.89
CA TYR A 47 1.45 2.52 -5.09
C TYR A 47 0.10 2.18 -5.70
N SER A 48 -0.05 2.38 -7.00
CA SER A 48 -1.18 1.83 -7.73
C SER A 48 -0.93 0.37 -8.09
N PHE A 49 -1.98 -0.42 -8.28
CA PHE A 49 -1.84 -1.85 -8.55
C PHE A 49 -1.08 -2.16 -9.85
N ASP A 50 -1.16 -1.29 -10.87
CA ASP A 50 -0.38 -1.38 -12.13
C ASP A 50 1.14 -1.14 -11.91
N GLU A 51 1.51 -0.56 -10.77
CA GLU A 51 2.90 -0.35 -10.39
C GLU A 51 3.48 -1.58 -9.68
N PHE A 52 2.66 -2.55 -9.24
CA PHE A 52 3.14 -3.74 -8.54
C PHE A 52 3.95 -4.63 -9.49
N THR A 53 5.11 -5.09 -9.03
CA THR A 53 5.99 -5.96 -9.84
C THR A 53 5.82 -7.43 -9.48
N LYS A 54 5.23 -7.72 -8.32
CA LYS A 54 4.85 -9.05 -7.83
C LYS A 54 3.59 -8.95 -7.00
N GLU A 55 2.95 -10.10 -6.77
CA GLU A 55 1.88 -10.20 -5.79
C GLU A 55 2.41 -9.85 -4.39
N PRO A 56 1.69 -9.07 -3.58
CA PRO A 56 2.07 -8.85 -2.19
C PRO A 56 2.11 -10.17 -1.41
N PHE A 57 3.04 -10.30 -0.48
CA PHE A 57 3.15 -11.52 0.32
C PHE A 57 3.65 -11.23 1.74
N ILE A 58 3.31 -12.11 2.67
CA ILE A 58 3.72 -12.00 4.06
C ILE A 58 5.08 -12.67 4.25
N ILE A 59 6.01 -11.92 4.84
CA ILE A 59 7.30 -12.41 5.35
C ILE A 59 7.28 -12.36 6.89
N HIS A 60 7.90 -13.36 7.51
CA HIS A 60 8.06 -13.43 8.97
C HIS A 60 6.73 -13.22 9.74
N GLY A 61 5.64 -13.79 9.23
CA GLY A 61 4.32 -13.88 9.90
C GLY A 61 3.46 -12.61 9.87
N ARG A 62 4.04 -11.43 10.08
CA ARG A 62 3.29 -10.16 10.22
C ARG A 62 3.80 -8.99 9.36
N ARG A 63 4.75 -9.23 8.47
CA ARG A 63 5.32 -8.18 7.62
C ARG A 63 4.83 -8.39 6.20
N LEU A 64 4.03 -7.49 5.67
CA LEU A 64 3.64 -7.54 4.26
C LEU A 64 4.69 -6.85 3.41
N ARG A 65 5.16 -7.53 2.38
CA ARG A 65 6.06 -6.97 1.37
C ARG A 65 5.24 -6.60 0.14
N ILE A 66 5.39 -5.35 -0.30
CA ILE A 66 4.78 -4.82 -1.52
C ILE A 66 5.91 -4.36 -2.43
N GLU A 67 6.11 -5.06 -3.54
CA GLU A 67 7.12 -4.71 -4.55
C GLU A 67 6.46 -3.92 -5.67
N ALA A 68 7.04 -2.77 -6.02
CA ALA A 68 6.50 -1.89 -7.03
C ALA A 68 7.61 -1.19 -7.82
N LYS A 69 7.27 -0.68 -9.01
CA LYS A 69 8.17 0.13 -9.83
C LYS A 69 8.46 1.45 -9.12
N GLU A 70 9.52 1.51 -8.32
CA GLU A 70 9.97 2.79 -7.75
C GLU A 70 10.62 3.64 -8.85
N ARG A 71 10.12 4.87 -9.04
CA ARG A 71 10.77 5.86 -9.89
C ARG A 71 12.02 6.39 -9.17
N VAL A 72 13.14 5.70 -9.36
CA VAL A 72 14.43 6.16 -8.82
C VAL A 72 14.88 7.40 -9.60
N ARG A 73 15.21 8.49 -8.90
CA ARG A 73 15.88 9.66 -9.50
C ARG A 73 17.41 9.47 -9.67
N SER A 74 17.96 8.26 -9.58
CA SER A 74 19.42 8.06 -9.62
C SER A 74 19.87 6.73 -10.20
N VAL A 75 21.05 6.76 -10.83
CA VAL A 75 21.54 5.88 -11.92
C VAL A 75 22.41 4.71 -11.44
N PHE A 76 22.53 4.43 -10.15
CA PHE A 76 23.46 3.40 -9.68
C PHE A 76 22.91 2.54 -8.55
N HIS A 77 23.00 1.22 -8.74
CA HIS A 77 22.72 0.09 -7.84
C HIS A 77 21.33 -0.55 -7.96
N THR A 78 21.33 -1.82 -8.37
CA THR A 78 20.21 -2.76 -8.30
C THR A 78 19.77 -2.92 -6.85
N LYS A 79 18.68 -2.25 -6.45
CA LYS A 79 18.11 -2.32 -5.09
C LYS A 79 16.70 -2.87 -5.14
N GLU A 80 16.34 -3.67 -4.15
CA GLU A 80 15.00 -4.24 -3.99
C GLU A 80 13.95 -3.11 -3.89
N PHE A 81 13.17 -2.88 -4.95
CA PHE A 81 12.20 -1.80 -5.05
C PHE A 81 10.86 -2.21 -4.41
N GLY A 82 10.80 -2.24 -3.08
CA GLY A 82 9.57 -2.57 -2.36
C GLY A 82 9.51 -2.01 -0.94
N LYS A 83 8.30 -1.87 -0.42
CA LYS A 83 8.03 -1.49 0.98
C LYS A 83 7.68 -2.72 1.80
N ILE A 84 8.08 -2.69 3.07
CA ILE A 84 7.68 -3.68 4.07
C ILE A 84 6.83 -2.98 5.12
N VAL A 85 5.58 -3.41 5.29
CA VAL A 85 4.66 -2.92 6.33
C VAL A 85 4.62 -3.95 7.45
N ASN A 86 4.99 -3.54 8.67
CA ASN A 86 5.05 -4.42 9.84
C ASN A 86 3.81 -4.25 10.71
N PHE A 87 2.83 -5.14 10.58
CA PHE A 87 1.57 -5.04 11.32
C PHE A 87 1.72 -5.41 12.78
N LYS A 88 0.77 -4.97 13.60
CA LYS A 88 0.72 -5.31 15.02
C LYS A 88 0.55 -6.81 15.24
N THR A 89 -0.32 -7.45 14.45
CA THR A 89 -0.63 -8.87 14.55
C THR A 89 -0.46 -9.57 13.20
N ALA A 90 -0.34 -10.91 13.22
CA ALA A 90 -0.28 -11.70 11.99
C ALA A 90 -1.65 -11.76 11.30
N GLU A 91 -2.71 -11.68 12.10
CA GLU A 91 -4.10 -11.65 11.67
C GLU A 91 -4.38 -10.39 10.83
N ASP A 92 -3.91 -9.23 11.29
CA ASP A 92 -3.98 -7.98 10.53
C ASP A 92 -3.28 -8.10 9.17
N ALA A 93 -2.10 -8.71 9.15
CA ALA A 93 -1.32 -8.91 7.92
C ALA A 93 -2.04 -9.85 6.94
N LYS A 94 -2.61 -10.96 7.43
CA LYS A 94 -3.38 -11.91 6.60
C LYS A 94 -4.67 -11.29 6.09
N TRP A 95 -5.37 -10.55 6.94
CA TRP A 95 -6.62 -9.90 6.58
C TRP A 95 -6.40 -8.86 5.49
N ILE A 96 -5.38 -8.01 5.63
CA ILE A 96 -5.11 -6.99 4.61
C ILE A 96 -4.61 -7.62 3.30
N LEU A 97 -3.83 -8.70 3.35
CA LEU A 97 -3.41 -9.43 2.15
C LEU A 97 -4.63 -9.98 1.39
N SER A 98 -5.55 -10.64 2.10
CA SER A 98 -6.81 -11.13 1.52
C SER A 98 -7.63 -10.00 0.89
N LYS A 99 -7.66 -8.81 1.50
CA LYS A 99 -8.33 -7.65 0.88
C LYS A 99 -7.64 -7.13 -0.37
N LEU A 100 -6.32 -7.24 -0.48
CA LEU A 100 -5.63 -6.89 -1.73
C LEU A 100 -5.96 -7.88 -2.86
N GLU A 101 -6.05 -9.17 -2.53
CA GLU A 101 -6.43 -10.23 -3.47
C GLU A 101 -7.86 -10.05 -3.98
N GLU A 102 -8.83 -9.85 -3.06
CA GLU A 102 -10.24 -9.60 -3.43
C GLU A 102 -10.37 -8.42 -4.40
N VAL A 103 -9.73 -7.29 -4.09
CA VAL A 103 -9.84 -6.07 -4.90
C VAL A 103 -9.26 -6.24 -6.30
N ARG A 104 -8.20 -7.03 -6.42
CA ARG A 104 -7.59 -7.37 -7.71
C ARG A 104 -8.50 -8.27 -8.54
N GLU A 105 -9.15 -9.26 -7.93
CA GLU A 105 -10.10 -10.15 -8.61
C GLU A 105 -11.33 -9.40 -9.13
N PHE A 106 -11.87 -8.45 -8.35
CA PHE A 106 -13.01 -7.64 -8.76
C PHE A 106 -12.68 -6.59 -9.82
N ASN A 107 -11.40 -6.29 -10.08
CA ASN A 107 -10.98 -5.30 -11.05
C ASN A 107 -9.94 -5.88 -12.03
N PRO A 108 -10.31 -6.89 -12.86
CA PRO A 108 -9.37 -7.63 -13.70
C PRO A 108 -8.83 -6.85 -14.92
N LYS A 109 -9.16 -5.56 -15.04
CA LYS A 109 -8.71 -4.67 -16.14
C LYS A 109 -7.48 -3.81 -15.77
N LEU A 110 -6.74 -4.20 -14.73
CA LEU A 110 -5.45 -3.60 -14.38
C LEU A 110 -4.35 -4.13 -15.31
#